data_AF-A0A128A2P7-F1
#
_entry.id   AF-A0A128A2P7-F1
#
_cell.length_a   1.000
_cell.length_b   1.000
_cell.length_c   1.000
_cell.angle_alpha   90.00
_cell.angle_beta   90.00
_cell.angle_gamma   90.00
#
_symmetry.space_group_name_H-M   'P 1'
#
loop_
_entity.id
_entity.type
_entity.pdbx_description
1 polymer ?
#
loop_
_entity_poly.entity_id
_entity_poly.type
_entity_poly.pdbx_seq_one_letter_code
_entity_poly.pdbx_strand_id
1 'polypeptide(L)'
;MSTKLSKTGTKPHKTKAEKQDLTPFIKIGEYTSTSETKPDILELRSEGPQTFETEYSTCAYVWQKVNDKFEKRIISLHAHDSRNVSLLNGWNNAAKRDNLKKGRKFKFKTWLGVSRNNRPIRRWRFVF
;
A
#
# COMPACT_ATOMS: atom_id res chain seq x y z
N MET A 1 59.59 26.89 -19.00
CA MET A 1 58.48 25.97 -19.29
C MET A 1 58.43 24.98 -18.12
N SER A 2 57.67 25.23 -17.04
CA SER A 2 56.21 25.02 -16.89
C SER A 2 55.82 23.58 -17.28
N THR A 3 55.26 22.69 -16.45
CA THR A 3 54.58 22.82 -15.16
C THR A 3 54.47 21.42 -14.51
N LYS A 4 54.51 21.33 -13.18
CA LYS A 4 53.98 20.21 -12.37
C LYS A 4 52.46 20.15 -12.50
N LEU A 5 51.85 18.97 -12.64
CA LEU A 5 50.43 18.65 -12.31
C LEU A 5 50.31 17.11 -12.33
N SER A 6 49.55 16.40 -11.49
CA SER A 6 48.75 16.73 -10.31
C SER A 6 48.33 15.40 -9.67
N LYS A 7 48.42 15.30 -8.34
CA LYS A 7 47.77 14.26 -7.53
C LYS A 7 46.25 14.39 -7.71
N THR A 8 45.58 13.36 -8.20
CA THR A 8 44.13 13.22 -8.03
C THR A 8 43.88 12.27 -6.87
N GLY A 9 43.68 12.86 -5.70
CA GLY A 9 43.10 12.17 -4.56
C GLY A 9 41.67 11.80 -4.88
N THR A 10 41.39 10.50 -4.92
CA THR A 10 40.04 9.96 -4.95
C THR A 10 39.36 10.34 -3.64
N LYS A 11 38.47 11.34 -3.69
CA LYS A 11 37.57 11.64 -2.57
C LYS A 11 36.66 10.42 -2.39
N PRO A 12 36.57 9.81 -1.20
CA PRO A 12 35.52 8.85 -0.94
C PRO A 12 34.18 9.59 -1.03
N HIS A 13 33.34 9.17 -1.98
CA HIS A 13 31.93 9.53 -1.99
C HIS A 13 31.37 9.15 -0.62
N LYS A 14 31.02 10.15 0.19
CA LYS A 14 30.20 9.95 1.39
C LYS A 14 28.85 9.45 0.91
N THR A 15 28.67 8.14 0.88
CA THR A 15 27.35 7.52 0.81
C THR A 15 26.61 7.98 2.06
N LYS A 16 25.71 8.94 1.91
CA LYS A 16 24.71 9.21 2.95
C LYS A 16 24.02 7.88 3.18
N ALA A 17 24.15 7.33 4.39
CA ALA A 17 23.36 6.19 4.81
C ALA A 17 21.89 6.55 4.57
N GLU A 18 21.31 5.94 3.54
CA GLU A 18 19.90 6.06 3.24
C GLU A 18 19.18 5.42 4.43
N LYS A 19 18.58 6.25 5.27
CA LYS A 19 17.66 5.78 6.30
C LYS A 19 16.61 4.98 5.55
N GLN A 20 16.66 3.65 5.65
CA GLN A 20 15.62 2.78 5.11
C GLN A 20 14.35 3.10 5.90
N ASP A 21 13.59 4.07 5.42
CA ASP A 21 12.27 4.40 5.94
C ASP A 21 11.36 3.25 5.49
N LEU A 22 11.30 2.20 6.33
CA LEU A 22 10.46 1.04 6.11
C LEU A 22 9.01 1.50 6.08
N THR A 23 8.48 1.70 4.88
CA THR A 23 7.09 2.15 4.70
C THR A 23 6.17 1.09 5.31
N PRO A 24 5.38 1.44 6.34
CA PRO A 24 4.65 0.43 7.08
C PRO A 24 3.41 -0.08 6.33
N PHE A 25 3.09 -1.35 6.54
CA PHE A 25 1.90 -1.99 5.98
C PHE A 25 0.63 -1.56 6.73
N ILE A 26 -0.48 -1.49 6.00
CA ILE A 26 -1.82 -1.43 6.58
C ILE A 26 -2.16 -2.83 7.10
N LYS A 27 -2.22 -2.97 8.43
CA LYS A 27 -2.61 -4.22 9.08
C LYS A 27 -4.12 -4.37 9.08
N ILE A 28 -4.68 -4.90 7.99
CA ILE A 28 -6.14 -5.10 7.82
C ILE A 28 -6.74 -5.95 8.97
N GLY A 29 -5.93 -6.82 9.59
CA GLY A 29 -6.34 -7.62 10.75
C GLY A 29 -6.68 -6.82 12.01
N GLU A 30 -6.16 -5.60 12.18
CA GLU A 30 -6.37 -4.76 13.37
C GLU A 30 -7.76 -4.09 13.40
N TYR A 31 -8.47 -4.08 12.27
CA TYR A 31 -9.80 -3.52 12.15
C TYR A 31 -10.81 -4.58 12.61
N THR A 32 -11.70 -4.29 13.58
CA THR A 32 -12.48 -5.31 14.29
C THR A 32 -13.99 -5.24 14.06
N SER A 33 -14.48 -4.30 13.26
CA SER A 33 -15.91 -4.20 12.95
C SER A 33 -16.46 -5.51 12.42
N THR A 34 -17.63 -5.91 12.92
CA THR A 34 -18.38 -7.11 12.52
C THR A 34 -19.62 -6.80 11.69
N SER A 35 -19.80 -5.53 11.28
CA SER A 35 -21.03 -5.06 10.65
C SER A 35 -20.74 -4.40 9.31
N GLU A 36 -21.43 -4.85 8.25
CA GLU A 36 -21.38 -4.19 6.94
C GLU A 36 -21.94 -2.76 6.98
N THR A 37 -22.94 -2.51 7.83
CA THR A 37 -23.56 -1.18 7.98
C THR A 37 -22.72 -0.23 8.83
N LYS A 38 -21.82 -0.76 9.66
CA LYS A 38 -20.89 0.02 10.50
C LYS A 38 -19.46 -0.49 10.30
N PRO A 39 -18.91 -0.49 9.08
CA PRO A 39 -17.60 -1.06 8.80
C PRO A 39 -16.49 -0.15 9.34
N ASP A 40 -15.30 -0.69 9.52
CA ASP A 40 -14.11 0.13 9.69
C ASP A 40 -13.81 0.86 8.37
N ILE A 41 -13.51 2.16 8.45
CA ILE A 41 -13.31 3.01 7.29
C ILE A 41 -11.90 3.58 7.34
N LEU A 42 -11.10 3.27 6.32
CA LEU A 42 -9.82 3.89 6.09
C LEU A 42 -9.97 4.93 4.98
N GLU A 43 -9.57 6.16 5.27
CA GLU A 43 -9.48 7.22 4.25
C GLU A 43 -8.12 7.15 3.57
N LEU A 44 -8.12 6.86 2.27
CA LEU A 44 -6.91 6.62 1.48
C LEU A 44 -6.79 7.61 0.32
N ARG A 45 -5.56 7.83 -0.16
CA ARG A 45 -5.28 8.40 -1.49
C ARG A 45 -4.43 7.43 -2.29
N SER A 46 -4.74 7.29 -3.57
CA SER A 46 -3.98 6.44 -4.48
C SER A 46 -2.61 7.06 -4.80
N GLU A 47 -1.54 6.26 -4.81
CA GLU A 47 -0.25 6.66 -5.41
C GLU A 47 -0.20 6.40 -6.93
N GLY A 48 -1.20 5.67 -7.44
CA GLY A 48 -1.29 5.22 -8.82
C GLY A 48 -1.88 3.80 -8.88
N PRO A 49 -2.19 3.29 -10.09
CA PRO A 49 -2.66 1.93 -10.26
C PRO A 49 -1.57 0.86 -10.07
N GLN A 50 -0.28 1.26 -10.08
CA GLN A 50 0.85 0.33 -10.06
C GLN A 50 0.86 -0.53 -8.79
N THR A 51 1.05 -1.82 -9.01
CA THR A 51 1.32 -2.81 -7.96
C THR A 51 2.80 -3.21 -8.00
N PHE A 52 3.27 -3.81 -6.91
CA PHE A 52 4.60 -4.39 -6.83
C PHE A 52 4.53 -5.71 -6.07
N GLU A 53 5.49 -6.60 -6.33
CA GLU A 53 5.60 -7.88 -5.65
C GLU A 53 6.55 -7.78 -4.46
N THR A 54 6.18 -8.47 -3.39
CA THR A 54 7.06 -8.79 -2.27
C THR A 54 7.27 -10.30 -2.25
N GLU A 55 8.08 -10.81 -1.32
CA GLU A 55 8.25 -12.27 -1.16
C GLU A 55 6.92 -13.00 -0.86
N TYR A 56 5.96 -12.32 -0.23
CA TYR A 56 4.75 -12.96 0.29
C TYR A 56 3.45 -12.46 -0.35
N SER A 57 3.48 -11.34 -1.08
CA SER A 57 2.25 -10.66 -1.49
C SER A 57 2.44 -9.70 -2.66
N THR A 58 1.39 -9.54 -3.45
CA THR A 58 1.19 -8.41 -4.36
C THR A 58 0.64 -7.21 -3.57
N CYS A 59 1.30 -6.06 -3.70
CA CYS A 59 1.08 -4.88 -2.88
C CYS A 59 0.91 -3.61 -3.72
N ALA A 60 0.37 -2.55 -3.11
CA ALA A 60 0.33 -1.21 -3.70
C ALA A 60 0.66 -0.13 -2.66
N TYR A 61 1.18 1.00 -3.12
CA TYR A 61 1.38 2.18 -2.28
C TYR A 61 0.11 3.03 -2.21
N VAL A 62 -0.22 3.47 -1.00
CA VAL A 62 -1.33 4.39 -0.73
C VAL A 62 -0.91 5.41 0.32
N TRP A 63 -1.63 6.53 0.38
CA TRP A 63 -1.55 7.46 1.52
C TRP A 63 -2.74 7.24 2.43
N GLN A 64 -2.52 6.82 3.66
CA GLN A 64 -3.57 6.63 4.65
C GLN A 64 -3.70 7.86 5.55
N LYS A 65 -4.93 8.29 5.84
CA LYS A 65 -5.17 9.28 6.89
C LYS A 65 -5.02 8.65 8.28
N VAL A 66 -4.05 9.12 9.05
CA VAL A 66 -3.76 8.73 10.43
C VAL A 66 -3.58 10.02 11.25
N ASN A 67 -4.34 10.21 12.33
CA ASN A 67 -4.26 11.42 13.18
C ASN A 67 -4.27 12.73 12.37
N ASP A 68 -5.21 12.85 11.44
CA ASP A 68 -5.37 13.99 10.50
C ASP A 68 -4.21 14.27 9.54
N LYS A 69 -3.21 13.38 9.46
CA LYS A 69 -2.11 13.44 8.50
C LYS A 69 -2.19 12.31 7.51
N PHE A 70 -1.74 12.55 6.27
CA PHE A 70 -1.60 11.50 5.28
C PHE A 70 -0.19 10.91 5.36
N GLU A 71 -0.10 9.63 5.66
CA GLU A 71 1.15 8.89 5.75
C GLU A 71 1.22 7.86 4.63
N LYS A 72 2.39 7.69 4.03
CA LYS A 72 2.60 6.66 3.02
C LYS A 72 2.57 5.28 3.68
N ARG A 73 1.76 4.38 3.14
CA ARG A 73 1.55 3.02 3.63
C ARG A 73 1.53 2.03 2.46
N ILE A 74 1.72 0.76 2.78
CA ILE A 74 1.58 -0.35 1.84
C ILE A 74 0.26 -1.08 2.14
N ILE A 75 -0.58 -1.25 1.12
CA ILE A 75 -1.72 -2.16 1.19
C ILE A 75 -1.34 -3.49 0.53
N SER A 76 -1.43 -4.59 1.27
CA SER A 76 -1.33 -5.94 0.68
C SER A 76 -2.66 -6.28 0.01
N LEU A 77 -2.63 -6.52 -1.29
CA LEU A 77 -3.80 -6.77 -2.12
C LEU A 77 -4.08 -8.26 -2.29
N HIS A 78 -3.05 -9.09 -2.24
CA HIS A 78 -3.15 -10.54 -2.37
C HIS A 78 -1.89 -11.20 -1.80
N ALA A 79 -2.07 -12.20 -0.93
CA ALA A 79 -0.97 -13.03 -0.45
C ALA A 79 -0.76 -14.22 -1.39
N HIS A 80 0.48 -14.54 -1.74
CA HIS A 80 0.81 -15.55 -2.76
C HIS A 80 0.36 -16.97 -2.37
N ASP A 81 0.30 -17.27 -1.08
CA ASP A 81 -0.19 -18.54 -0.52
C ASP A 81 -1.73 -18.63 -0.47
N SER A 82 -2.43 -17.51 -0.70
CA SER A 82 -3.88 -17.44 -0.62
C SER A 82 -4.53 -17.60 -1.99
N ARG A 83 -5.57 -18.44 -2.05
CA ARG A 83 -6.44 -18.51 -3.24
C ARG A 83 -7.37 -17.29 -3.38
N ASN A 84 -7.45 -16.43 -2.36
CA ASN A 84 -8.36 -15.28 -2.36
C ASN A 84 -7.74 -14.06 -3.07
N VAL A 85 -8.00 -13.95 -4.37
CA VAL A 85 -7.54 -12.84 -5.22
C VAL A 85 -8.53 -11.66 -5.30
N SER A 86 -9.61 -11.67 -4.49
CA SER A 86 -10.72 -10.73 -4.66
C SER A 86 -10.31 -9.27 -4.55
N LEU A 87 -9.44 -8.93 -3.59
CA LEU A 87 -9.00 -7.56 -3.32
C LEU A 87 -8.13 -7.03 -4.47
N LEU A 88 -7.16 -7.82 -4.93
CA LEU A 88 -6.37 -7.52 -6.12
C LEU A 88 -7.25 -7.34 -7.37
N ASN A 89 -8.25 -8.20 -7.58
CA ASN A 89 -9.19 -8.03 -8.69
C ASN A 89 -10.00 -6.72 -8.57
N GLY A 90 -10.44 -6.37 -7.37
CA GLY A 90 -11.09 -5.09 -7.09
C GLY A 90 -10.20 -3.89 -7.43
N TRP A 91 -8.93 -3.95 -7.05
CA TRP A 91 -7.93 -2.94 -7.38
C TRP A 91 -7.72 -2.82 -8.89
N ASN A 92 -7.49 -3.93 -9.58
CA ASN A 92 -7.30 -3.98 -11.04
C ASN A 92 -8.53 -3.44 -11.79
N ASN A 93 -9.74 -3.75 -11.31
CA ASN A 93 -10.97 -3.20 -11.89
C ASN A 93 -11.11 -1.69 -11.65
N ALA A 94 -10.68 -1.20 -10.48
CA ALA A 94 -10.63 0.24 -10.22
C ALA A 94 -9.59 0.95 -11.09
N ALA A 95 -8.43 0.32 -11.34
CA ALA A 95 -7.40 0.83 -12.24
C ALA A 95 -7.94 0.96 -13.66
N LYS A 96 -8.60 -0.08 -14.19
CA LYS A 96 -9.23 -0.08 -15.53
C LYS A 96 -10.30 1.00 -15.69
N ARG A 97 -10.93 1.43 -14.59
CA ARG A 97 -11.97 2.48 -14.56
C ARG A 97 -11.40 3.86 -14.22
N ASP A 98 -10.08 4.05 -14.24
CA ASP A 98 -9.43 5.32 -13.90
C ASP A 98 -9.76 5.85 -12.49
N ASN A 99 -10.13 4.94 -11.58
CA ASN A 99 -10.47 5.27 -10.20
C ASN A 99 -9.25 5.30 -9.27
N LEU A 100 -8.06 4.97 -9.77
CA LEU A 100 -6.81 4.94 -9.01
C LEU A 100 -5.77 5.98 -9.48
N LYS A 101 -6.21 7.07 -10.11
CA LYS A 101 -5.32 8.20 -10.44
C LYS A 101 -4.59 8.71 -9.20
N LYS A 102 -3.31 9.08 -9.37
CA LYS A 102 -2.48 9.60 -8.28
C LYS A 102 -3.17 10.77 -7.56
N GLY A 103 -3.21 10.72 -6.24
CA GLY A 103 -3.85 11.71 -5.37
C GLY A 103 -5.36 11.56 -5.21
N ARG A 104 -6.03 10.70 -6.00
CA ARG A 104 -7.47 10.47 -5.86
C ARG A 104 -7.79 9.89 -4.49
N LYS A 105 -8.71 10.54 -3.77
CA LYS A 105 -9.22 10.09 -2.48
C LYS A 105 -10.23 8.98 -2.68
N PHE A 106 -10.19 7.96 -1.83
CA PHE A 106 -11.18 6.90 -1.78
C PHE A 106 -11.26 6.35 -0.36
N LYS A 107 -12.34 5.63 -0.05
CA LYS A 107 -12.52 4.95 1.23
C LYS A 107 -12.33 3.45 1.03
N PHE A 108 -11.53 2.84 1.89
CA PHE A 108 -11.46 1.38 2.03
C PHE A 108 -12.29 0.99 3.24
N LYS A 109 -13.46 0.38 3.00
CA LYS A 109 -14.34 -0.14 4.05
C LYS A 109 -14.00 -1.60 4.30
N THR A 110 -13.91 -2.03 5.55
CA THR A 110 -13.60 -3.42 5.91
C THR A 110 -14.39 -3.87 7.16
N TRP A 111 -14.80 -5.13 7.20
CA TRP A 111 -15.55 -5.72 8.33
C TRP A 111 -15.43 -7.25 8.34
N LEU A 112 -15.61 -7.88 9.49
CA LEU A 112 -15.79 -9.32 9.64
C LEU A 112 -17.21 -9.67 9.25
N GLY A 113 -17.35 -10.39 8.14
CA GLY A 113 -18.61 -11.00 7.72
C GLY A 113 -18.53 -12.51 7.80
N VAL A 114 -19.56 -13.16 7.28
CA VAL A 114 -19.65 -14.62 7.20
C VAL A 114 -19.49 -15.06 5.74
N SER A 115 -18.75 -16.14 5.53
CA SER A 115 -18.61 -16.79 4.22
C SER A 115 -19.82 -17.67 3.92
N ARG A 116 -19.93 -18.18 2.69
CA ARG A 116 -21.01 -19.12 2.32
C ARG A 116 -21.04 -20.39 3.18
N ASN A 117 -19.89 -20.78 3.74
CA ASN A 117 -19.73 -21.97 4.57
C ASN A 117 -19.75 -21.66 6.07
N ASN A 118 -20.41 -20.55 6.46
CA ASN A 118 -20.53 -20.09 7.84
C ASN A 118 -19.19 -19.83 8.58
N ARG A 119 -18.09 -19.61 7.85
CA ARG A 119 -16.79 -19.25 8.42
C ARG A 119 -16.60 -17.74 8.47
N PRO A 120 -16.04 -17.15 9.55
CA PRO A 120 -15.66 -15.75 9.58
C PRO A 120 -14.72 -15.41 8.42
N ILE A 121 -14.99 -14.29 7.74
CA ILE A 121 -14.16 -13.79 6.65
C ILE A 121 -14.11 -12.28 6.68
N ARG A 122 -12.94 -11.72 6.42
CA ARG A 122 -12.79 -10.29 6.20
C ARG A 122 -13.41 -9.89 4.86
N ARG A 123 -14.42 -9.04 4.90
CA ARG A 123 -15.05 -8.40 3.74
C ARG A 123 -14.49 -7.01 3.58
N TRP A 124 -14.50 -6.51 2.35
CA TRP A 124 -13.97 -5.20 2.01
C TRP A 124 -14.75 -4.57 0.87
N ARG A 125 -14.66 -3.24 0.74
CA ARG A 125 -15.22 -2.48 -0.38
C ARG A 125 -14.41 -1.20 -0.60
N PHE A 126 -14.03 -0.93 -1.85
CA PHE A 126 -13.55 0.39 -2.26
C PHE A 126 -14.73 1.31 -2.60
N VAL A 127 -14.66 2.56 -2.15
CA VAL A 127 -15.63 3.61 -2.46
C VAL A 127 -14.85 4.82 -3.00
N PHE A 128 -15.00 5.10 -4.30
CA PHE A 128 -14.25 6.10 -5.08
C PHE A 128 -15.02 7.38 -5.36
#